data_AF-A0A401Q003-F1
#
_entry.id   AF-A0A401Q003-F1
#
_cell.length_a   1.000
_cell.length_b   1.000
_cell.length_c   1.000
_cell.angle_alpha   90.00
_cell.angle_beta   90.00
_cell.angle_gamma   90.00
#
_symmetry.space_group_name_H-M   'P 1'
#
loop_
_entity.id
_entity.type
_entity.pdbx_description
1 polymer ?
#
loop_
_entity_poly.entity_id
_entity_poly.type
_entity_poly.pdbx_seq_one_letter_code
_entity_poly.pdbx_strand_id
1 'polypeptide(L)'
;YTYFYKGKQYWKFDNQRLLVEPGYPRSIVKDWMGCNHKDVNTNKDRHRPNDDVDIMVQINDVPSTVNAIAVVIPCILSLCILVLVYTIFQFKQKGSQQNLVPCKRSVQEWV
;
A
#
# COMPACT_ATOMS: atom_id res chain seq x y z
N TYR A 1 -8.94 -13.33 16.43
CA TYR A 1 -8.07 -13.87 15.36
C TYR A 1 -8.90 -14.03 14.11
N THR A 2 -8.30 -13.72 12.97
CA THR A 2 -8.91 -13.92 11.64
C THR A 2 -8.09 -14.97 10.90
N TYR A 3 -8.74 -15.94 10.26
CA TYR A 3 -8.07 -16.99 9.52
C TYR A 3 -8.15 -16.70 8.02
N PHE A 4 -6.99 -16.70 7.37
CA PHE A 4 -6.90 -16.57 5.91
C PHE A 4 -6.51 -17.91 5.31
N TYR A 5 -7.10 -18.24 4.17
CA TYR A 5 -6.87 -19.50 3.46
C TYR A 5 -6.30 -19.24 2.08
N LYS A 6 -5.29 -20.00 1.69
CA LYS A 6 -4.77 -20.01 0.33
C LYS A 6 -4.34 -21.44 0.00
N GLY A 7 -4.98 -22.02 -1.02
CA GLY A 7 -4.74 -23.41 -1.40
C GLY A 7 -4.99 -24.38 -0.23
N LYS A 8 -3.98 -25.19 0.09
CA LYS A 8 -4.04 -26.21 1.16
C LYS A 8 -3.54 -25.71 2.52
N GLN A 9 -3.27 -24.40 2.64
CA GLN A 9 -2.67 -23.79 3.83
C GLN A 9 -3.53 -22.66 4.39
N TYR A 10 -3.34 -22.37 5.67
CA TYR A 10 -4.01 -21.28 6.37
C TYR A 10 -3.05 -20.48 7.26
N TRP A 11 -3.39 -19.21 7.46
CA TRP A 11 -2.69 -18.26 8.32
C TRP A 11 -3.61 -17.82 9.44
N LYS A 12 -3.06 -17.66 10.65
CA LYS A 12 -3.77 -17.07 11.78
C LYS A 12 -3.29 -15.64 11.97
N PHE A 13 -4.18 -14.69 11.72
CA PHE A 13 -3.91 -13.27 11.85
C PHE A 13 -4.41 -12.74 13.19
N ASP A 14 -3.54 -12.03 13.90
CA ASP A 14 -3.87 -11.29 15.10
C ASP A 14 -4.37 -9.89 14.71
N ASN A 15 -5.65 -9.63 14.99
CA ASN A 15 -6.31 -8.37 14.65
C ASN A 15 -5.82 -7.19 15.51
N GLN A 16 -5.25 -7.45 16.69
CA GLN A 16 -4.73 -6.41 17.57
C GLN A 16 -3.31 -6.01 17.19
N ARG A 17 -2.48 -7.01 16.87
CA ARG A 17 -1.08 -6.79 16.49
C ARG A 17 -0.91 -6.51 15.00
N LEU A 18 -1.97 -6.70 14.21
CA LEU A 18 -1.99 -6.62 12.75
C LEU A 18 -0.89 -7.48 12.10
N LEU A 19 -0.60 -8.63 12.72
CA LEU A 19 0.48 -9.52 12.33
C LEU A 19 -0.01 -10.97 12.25
N VAL A 20 0.65 -11.75 11.40
CA VAL A 20 0.47 -13.20 11.38
C VAL A 20 1.21 -13.81 12.55
N GLU A 21 0.56 -14.73 13.24
CA GLU A 21 1.16 -15.45 14.36
C GLU A 21 2.37 -16.31 13.89
N PRO A 22 3.45 -16.38 14.70
CA PRO A 22 4.62 -17.18 14.35
C PRO A 22 4.26 -18.68 14.27
N GLY A 23 4.82 -19.37 13.28
CA GLY A 23 4.53 -20.79 13.03
C GLY A 23 3.36 -21.08 12.09
N TYR A 24 2.94 -20.06 11.31
CA TYR A 24 2.05 -20.16 10.16
C TYR A 24 2.81 -19.77 8.87
N PRO A 25 2.42 -20.25 7.68
CA PRO A 25 1.22 -21.04 7.39
C PRO A 25 1.25 -22.49 7.89
N ARG A 26 0.06 -23.03 8.14
CA ARG A 26 -0.14 -24.46 8.48
C ARG A 26 -1.05 -25.15 7.47
N SER A 27 -0.90 -26.45 7.33
CA SER A 27 -1.72 -27.24 6.40
C SER A 27 -3.12 -27.47 6.96
N ILE A 28 -4.15 -27.08 6.20
CA ILE A 28 -5.57 -27.29 6.55
C ILE A 28 -5.85 -28.80 6.67
N VAL A 29 -5.29 -29.60 5.76
CA VAL A 29 -5.53 -31.05 5.71
C VAL A 29 -4.94 -31.75 6.94
N LYS A 30 -3.77 -31.30 7.40
CA LYS A 30 -3.11 -31.86 8.58
C LYS A 30 -3.84 -31.49 9.86
N ASP A 31 -4.19 -30.21 10.01
CA ASP A 31 -4.68 -29.70 11.29
C ASP A 31 -6.20 -29.89 11.44
N TRP A 32 -6.98 -29.83 10.36
CA TRP A 32 -8.45 -29.86 10.42
C TRP A 32 -9.08 -31.10 9.78
N MET A 33 -8.49 -31.64 8.72
CA MET A 33 -9.02 -32.84 8.07
C MET A 33 -8.56 -34.14 8.74
N GLY A 34 -7.78 -34.06 9.82
CA GLY A 34 -7.39 -35.22 10.63
C GLY A 34 -6.41 -36.18 9.94
N CYS A 35 -5.85 -35.82 8.78
CA CYS A 35 -4.84 -36.62 8.08
C CYS A 35 -3.49 -36.50 8.81
N ASN A 36 -3.37 -37.20 9.93
CA ASN A 36 -2.08 -37.45 10.55
C ASN A 36 -1.46 -38.63 9.81
N HIS A 37 -0.30 -38.42 9.18
CA HIS A 37 0.49 -39.47 8.54
C HIS A 37 1.13 -40.37 9.61
N LYS A 38 0.29 -41.04 10.39
CA LYS A 38 0.67 -42.16 11.23
C LYS A 38 0.25 -43.40 10.47
N ASP A 39 1.27 -44.14 10.08
CA ASP A 39 1.21 -45.54 9.68
C ASP A 39 0.72 -45.86 8.26
N VAL A 40 1.62 -45.72 7.28
CA VAL A 40 1.72 -46.70 6.19
C VAL A 40 3.16 -47.17 6.08
N ASN A 41 3.53 -48.13 6.92
CA ASN A 41 4.60 -49.07 6.63
C ASN A 41 4.04 -50.17 5.72
N THR A 42 3.71 -49.84 4.46
CA THR A 42 3.55 -50.88 3.44
C THR A 42 3.95 -50.32 2.08
N ASN A 43 5.13 -50.76 1.63
CA ASN A 43 5.56 -50.89 0.24
C ASN A 43 4.52 -50.47 -0.81
N LYS A 44 4.79 -49.37 -1.51
CA LYS A 44 4.72 -49.35 -2.98
C LYS A 44 5.32 -48.07 -3.52
N ASP A 45 6.37 -48.26 -4.31
CA ASP A 45 6.79 -47.36 -5.36
C ASP A 45 5.58 -46.78 -6.11
N ARG A 46 5.58 -45.47 -6.32
CA ARG A 46 5.17 -44.85 -7.60
C ARG A 46 5.56 -43.37 -7.63
N HIS A 47 6.04 -43.00 -8.79
CA HIS A 47 6.59 -41.72 -9.20
C HIS A 47 5.64 -40.50 -9.07
N ARG A 48 6.25 -39.38 -8.63
CA ARG A 48 6.00 -37.91 -8.78
C ARG A 48 4.99 -37.39 -9.84
N PRO A 49 4.38 -36.18 -9.69
CA PRO A 49 5.06 -34.86 -9.56
C PRO A 49 4.48 -33.93 -8.47
N ASN A 50 5.29 -33.16 -7.73
CA ASN A 50 5.59 -31.73 -7.93
C ASN A 50 4.35 -30.82 -8.08
N ASP A 51 3.71 -30.40 -6.97
CA ASP A 51 2.76 -29.26 -6.93
C ASP A 51 2.80 -28.45 -5.61
N ASP A 52 3.72 -28.72 -4.67
CA ASP A 52 3.78 -27.98 -3.40
C ASP A 52 4.72 -26.76 -3.45
N VAL A 53 5.00 -26.24 -4.65
CA VAL A 53 5.71 -24.96 -4.84
C VAL A 53 4.73 -23.90 -5.35
N ASP A 54 3.64 -23.63 -4.62
CA ASP A 54 2.79 -22.48 -4.94
C ASP A 54 3.29 -21.24 -4.20
N ILE A 55 4.16 -20.50 -4.90
CA ILE A 55 4.39 -19.06 -4.83
C ILE A 55 3.89 -18.40 -3.53
N MET A 56 4.73 -18.41 -2.50
CA MET A 56 4.60 -17.45 -1.40
C MET A 56 5.12 -16.11 -1.90
N VAL A 57 4.20 -15.22 -2.27
CA VAL A 57 4.46 -13.79 -2.36
C VAL A 57 5.03 -13.39 -1.00
N GLN A 58 6.33 -13.18 -0.96
CA GLN A 58 6.96 -12.43 0.10
C GLN A 58 6.29 -11.05 0.13
N ILE A 59 5.33 -10.85 1.03
CA ILE A 59 4.88 -9.51 1.40
C ILE A 59 6.01 -8.93 2.26
N ASN A 60 7.14 -8.66 1.60
CA ASN A 60 8.29 -8.06 2.23
C ASN A 60 7.89 -6.66 2.69
N ASP A 61 8.04 -6.43 3.99
CA ASP A 61 8.39 -5.13 4.56
C ASP A 61 7.36 -3.99 4.42
N VAL A 62 6.06 -4.30 4.50
CA VAL A 62 5.00 -3.29 4.65
C VAL A 62 4.68 -2.87 6.11
N PRO A 63 5.60 -2.92 7.09
CA PRO A 63 5.48 -2.07 8.29
C PRO A 63 6.44 -0.86 8.28
N SER A 64 7.61 -0.97 7.64
CA SER A 64 8.57 0.15 7.55
C SER A 64 8.13 1.19 6.53
N THR A 65 7.57 0.74 5.40
CA THR A 65 7.08 1.64 4.34
C THR A 65 5.87 2.44 4.79
N VAL A 66 4.95 1.88 5.59
CA VAL A 66 3.77 2.62 6.08
C VAL A 66 4.15 3.75 7.02
N ASN A 67 5.15 3.54 7.89
CA ASN A 67 5.67 4.60 8.76
C ASN A 67 6.41 5.68 7.95
N ALA A 68 7.17 5.28 6.93
CA ALA A 68 7.82 6.24 6.02
C ALA A 68 6.79 7.06 5.24
N ILE A 69 5.74 6.42 4.70
CA ILE A 69 4.65 7.08 3.97
C ILE A 69 3.89 8.05 4.89
N ALA A 70 3.67 7.68 6.15
CA ALA A 70 3.00 8.53 7.15
C ALA A 70 3.75 9.84 7.44
N VAL A 71 5.06 9.93 7.19
CA VAL A 71 5.84 11.16 7.32
C VAL A 71 6.02 11.86 5.97
N VAL A 72 6.28 11.09 4.92
CA VAL A 72 6.53 11.63 3.57
C VAL A 72 5.31 12.35 3.02
N ILE A 73 4.10 11.81 3.19
CA ILE A 73 2.87 12.45 2.69
C ILE A 73 2.64 13.82 3.36
N PRO A 74 2.63 13.94 4.71
CA PRO A 74 2.52 15.25 5.36
C PRO A 74 3.64 16.22 4.99
N CYS A 75 4.88 15.75 4.85
CA CYS A 75 6.00 16.60 4.44
C CYS A 75 5.80 17.18 3.03
N ILE A 76 5.39 16.34 2.06
CA ILE A 76 5.11 16.80 0.69
C ILE A 76 3.96 17.81 0.68
N LEU A 77 2.86 17.51 1.39
CA LEU A 77 1.72 18.42 1.48
C LEU A 77 2.11 19.78 2.10
N SER A 78 2.93 19.75 3.16
CA SER A 78 3.45 20.96 3.80
C SER A 78 4.29 21.80 2.84
N LEU A 79 5.21 21.18 2.09
CA LEU A 79 6.03 21.86 1.10
C LEU A 79 5.19 22.46 -0.04
N CYS A 80 4.19 21.72 -0.55
CA CYS A 80 3.26 22.22 -1.57
C CYS A 80 2.51 23.47 -1.08
N ILE A 81 2.00 23.47 0.15
CA ILE A 81 1.30 24.61 0.74
C ILE A 81 2.26 25.82 0.87
N LEU A 82 3.49 25.61 1.34
CA LEU A 82 4.48 26.69 1.44
C LEU A 82 4.81 27.33 0.09
N VAL A 83 4.94 26.53 -0.97
CA VAL A 83 5.16 27.03 -2.34
C VAL A 83 3.95 27.83 -2.83
N LEU A 84 2.73 27.35 -2.60
CA LEU A 84 1.51 28.08 -2.97
C LEU A 84 1.40 29.41 -2.23
N VAL A 85 1.66 29.43 -0.92
CA VAL A 85 1.67 30.68 -0.13
C VAL A 85 2.75 31.62 -0.65
N TYR A 86 3.94 31.12 -0.95
CA TYR A 86 5.04 31.92 -1.50
C TYR A 86 4.68 32.53 -2.85
N THR A 87 4.10 31.77 -3.78
CA THR A 87 3.70 32.28 -5.09
C THR A 87 2.53 33.27 -4.98
N ILE A 88 1.57 33.03 -4.08
CA ILE A 88 0.48 33.97 -3.80
C ILE A 88 1.03 35.25 -3.19
N PHE A 89 1.97 35.16 -2.25
CA PHE A 89 2.62 36.32 -1.63
C PHE A 89 3.43 37.12 -2.64
N GLN A 90 4.19 36.45 -3.50
CA GLN A 90 4.91 37.07 -4.61
C GLN A 90 3.93 37.69 -5.62
N PHE A 91 2.79 37.06 -5.90
CA PHE A 91 1.75 37.61 -6.76
C PHE A 91 1.07 38.83 -6.11
N LYS A 92 0.92 38.84 -4.78
CA LYS A 92 0.43 39.98 -4.01
C LYS A 92 1.44 41.14 -4.00
N GLN A 93 2.73 40.84 -3.82
CA GLN A 93 3.81 41.83 -3.87
C GLN A 93 3.98 42.39 -5.28
N LYS A 94 3.98 41.54 -6.30
CA LYS A 94 4.13 41.92 -7.71
C LYS A 94 2.85 42.52 -8.30
N GLY A 95 1.68 42.17 -7.76
CA GLY A 95 0.37 42.76 -8.06
C GLY A 95 0.19 44.17 -7.48
N SER A 96 0.94 44.54 -6.44
CA SER A 96 1.05 45.94 -5.99
C SER A 96 1.89 46.81 -6.94
N GLN A 97 2.62 46.19 -7.88
CA GLN A 97 3.37 46.85 -8.96
C GLN A 97 2.68 46.74 -10.32
N GLN A 98 1.42 46.29 -10.39
CA GLN A 98 0.58 46.63 -11.54
C GLN A 98 0.10 48.07 -11.37
N ASN A 99 1.06 49.00 -11.56
CA ASN A 99 0.77 50.37 -11.91
C ASN A 99 -0.12 50.35 -13.16
N LEU A 100 -1.37 50.76 -12.97
CA LEU A 100 -2.17 51.57 -13.87
C LEU A 100 -1.68 51.53 -15.33
N VAL A 101 -2.22 50.63 -16.14
CA VAL A 101 -2.29 50.89 -17.59
C VAL A 101 -3.52 51.78 -17.79
N PRO A 102 -3.39 53.09 -18.06
CA PRO A 102 -4.53 53.89 -18.43
C PRO A 102 -4.91 53.49 -19.86
N CYS A 103 -5.75 52.48 -20.03
CA CYS A 103 -6.43 52.27 -21.30
C CYS A 103 -7.59 53.28 -21.41
N LYS A 104 -7.24 54.56 -21.56
CA LYS A 104 -8.05 55.47 -22.36
C LYS A 104 -7.51 55.37 -23.78
N ARG A 105 -8.31 54.88 -24.73
CA ARG A 105 -8.72 55.60 -25.95
C ARG A 105 -9.39 54.66 -26.97
N SER A 106 -10.47 55.18 -27.57
CA SER A 106 -11.10 54.76 -28.82
C SER A 106 -12.25 53.75 -28.77
N VAL A 107 -13.39 54.17 -28.21
CA VAL A 107 -14.70 53.63 -28.63
C VAL A 107 -15.69 54.80 -28.78
N GLN A 108 -15.39 55.71 -29.72
CA GLN A 108 -16.34 56.75 -30.16
C GLN A 108 -16.20 57.04 -31.66
N GLU A 109 -15.99 56.00 -32.48
CA GLU A 109 -16.07 56.14 -33.93
C GLU A 109 -16.77 54.92 -34.53
N TRP A 110 -18.09 54.84 -34.36
CA TRP A 110 -18.98 54.26 -35.37
C TRP A 110 -20.21 55.16 -35.44
N VAL A 111 -20.31 55.80 -36.61
CA VAL A 111 -21.48 56.51 -37.15
C VAL A 111 -22.73 55.65 -37.08
#